data_AF-A0A2V8JKZ2-F1
#
_entry.id   AF-A0A2V8JKZ2-F1
#
_cell.length_a   1.000
_cell.length_b   1.000
_cell.length_c   1.000
_cell.angle_alpha   90.00
_cell.angle_beta   90.00
_cell.angle_gamma   90.00
#
_symmetry.space_group_name_H-M   'P 1'
#
loop_
_entity.id
_entity.type
_entity.pdbx_description
1 polymer ?
#
loop_
_entity_poly.entity_id
_entity_poly.type
_entity_poly.pdbx_seq_one_letter_code
_entity_poly.pdbx_strand_id
1 'polypeptide(L)' 'MNDLLIAVSQQSLFLAEARIRGCAACSKRANILFERILDEVTGRGARTSYVLPSPALCPACDAPITETTLVEVRPRRYR' A
#
# COMPACT_ATOMS: atom_id res chain seq x y z
N MET A 1 -9.58 -1.47 -22.77
CA MET A 1 -8.81 -1.33 -21.51
C MET A 1 -9.72 -1.84 -20.42
N ASN A 2 -9.42 -3.01 -19.87
CA ASN A 2 -10.20 -3.61 -18.79
C ASN A 2 -9.29 -3.62 -17.57
N ASP A 3 -9.28 -2.51 -16.84
CA ASP A 3 -8.64 -2.49 -15.53
C ASP A 3 -9.51 -3.30 -14.59
N LEU A 4 -8.91 -4.34 -14.01
CA LEU A 4 -9.63 -5.22 -13.11
C LEU A 4 -9.76 -4.51 -11.76
N LEU A 5 -10.98 -4.09 -11.43
CA LEU A 5 -11.27 -3.43 -10.17
C LEU A 5 -11.42 -4.47 -9.05
N ILE A 6 -10.66 -4.30 -7.97
CA ILE A 6 -10.59 -5.24 -6.86
C ILE A 6 -10.89 -4.51 -5.56
N ALA A 7 -11.95 -4.93 -4.89
CA ALA A 7 -12.20 -4.53 -3.52
C ALA A 7 -11.21 -5.23 -2.59
N VAL A 8 -10.41 -4.44 -1.88
CA VAL A 8 -9.44 -4.95 -0.90
C VAL A 8 -10.21 -5.29 0.39
N SER A 9 -9.97 -6.47 0.97
CA SER A 9 -10.54 -6.78 2.28
C SER A 9 -9.81 -6.01 3.38
N GLN A 10 -10.47 -5.76 4.50
CA GLN A 10 -9.84 -5.09 5.65
C GLN A 10 -8.61 -5.86 6.16
N GLN A 11 -8.60 -7.18 6.04
CA GLN A 11 -7.44 -8.02 6.37
C GLN A 11 -6.24 -7.76 5.45
N SER A 12 -6.47 -7.69 4.14
CA SER A 12 -5.41 -7.39 3.17
C SER A 12 -4.86 -5.97 3.35
N LEU A 13 -5.74 -5.01 3.67
CA LEU A 13 -5.37 -3.63 3.99
C LEU A 13 -4.46 -3.58 5.22
N PHE A 14 -4.83 -4.26 6.30
CA PHE A 14 -4.01 -4.36 7.51
C PHE A 14 -2.63 -4.99 7.25
N LEU A 15 -2.56 -6.03 6.42
CA LEU A 15 -1.29 -6.65 6.02
C LEU A 15 -0.42 -5.69 5.19
N ALA A 16 -1.03 -4.87 4.34
CA ALA A 16 -0.33 -3.86 3.56
C ALA A 16 0.23 -2.75 4.45
N GLU A 17 -0.57 -2.25 5.40
CA GLU A 17 -0.15 -1.27 6.42
C GLU A 17 1.05 -1.76 7.24
N ALA A 18 1.05 -3.03 7.66
CA ALA A 18 2.15 -3.62 8.41
C ALA A 18 3.49 -3.64 7.64
N ARG A 19 3.47 -3.57 6.30
CA ARG A 19 4.66 -3.47 5.45
C ARG A 19 5.19 -2.05 5.30
N ILE A 20 4.37 -1.05 5.61
CA ILE A 20 4.76 0.35 5.53
C ILE A 20 5.64 0.70 6.72
N ARG A 21 6.68 1.49 6.46
CA ARG A 21 7.53 2.13 7.46
C ARG A 21 7.17 3.60 7.64
N GLY A 22 6.81 4.28 6.55
CA GLY A 22 6.39 5.67 6.54
C GLY A 22 5.71 6.02 5.22
N CYS A 23 5.02 7.16 5.14
CA CYS A 23 4.39 7.66 3.92
C CYS A 23 5.09 8.93 3.42
N ALA A 24 4.69 9.41 2.24
CA ALA A 24 5.20 10.65 1.64
C ALA A 24 5.10 11.87 2.57
N ALA A 25 4.10 11.91 3.45
CA ALA A 25 3.92 12.98 4.42
C ALA A 25 5.01 13.02 5.51
N CYS A 26 5.47 11.86 6.00
CA CYS A 26 6.41 11.79 7.12
C CYS A 26 7.82 11.30 6.74
N SER A 27 7.99 10.69 5.57
CA SER A 27 9.27 10.15 5.10
C SER A 27 9.62 10.65 3.71
N LYS A 28 10.79 11.27 3.60
CA LYS A 28 11.41 11.64 2.32
C LYS A 28 11.90 10.44 1.51
N ARG A 29 11.88 9.24 2.10
CA ARG A 29 12.30 7.97 1.47
C ARG A 29 11.13 7.21 0.86
N ALA A 30 9.91 7.75 0.95
CA ALA A 30 8.75 7.17 0.29
C ALA A 30 8.91 7.25 -1.23
N ASN A 31 9.06 6.10 -1.88
CA ASN A 31 9.35 5.99 -3.31
C ASN A 31 8.55 4.90 -4.03
N ILE A 32 7.71 4.15 -3.31
CA ILE A 32 6.89 3.07 -3.84
C ILE A 32 5.43 3.47 -3.69
N LEU A 33 4.60 3.27 -4.71
CA LEU A 33 3.16 3.50 -4.60
C LEU A 33 2.50 2.42 -3.74
N PHE A 34 1.51 2.79 -2.94
CA PHE A 34 0.79 1.85 -2.09
C PHE A 34 0.13 0.72 -2.89
N GLU A 35 -0.36 1.00 -4.10
CA GLU A 35 -0.89 -0.03 -5.03
C GLU A 35 0.10 -1.18 -5.30
N ARG A 36 1.42 -0.92 -5.33
CA ARG A 36 2.42 -1.98 -5.49
C ARG A 36 2.50 -2.90 -4.28
N ILE A 37 2.21 -2.38 -3.09
CA ILE A 37 2.12 -3.21 -1.89
C ILE A 37 0.86 -4.07 -1.97
N LEU A 38 -0.25 -3.52 -2.47
CA LEU A 38 -1.50 -4.26 -2.68
C LEU A 38 -1.33 -5.37 -3.72
N ASP A 39 -0.58 -5.12 -4.80
CA ASP A 39 -0.15 -6.14 -5.76
C ASP A 39 0.60 -7.29 -5.08
N GLU A 40 1.58 -6.97 -4.22
CA GLU A 40 2.33 -7.99 -3.47
C GLU A 40 1.49 -8.76 -2.44
N VAL A 41 0.50 -8.12 -1.82
CA VAL A 41 -0.38 -8.76 -0.83
C VAL A 41 -1.43 -9.65 -1.51
N THR A 42 -2.01 -9.18 -2.61
CA THR A 42 -3.04 -9.91 -3.35
C THR A 42 -2.48 -10.92 -4.35
N GLY A 43 -1.17 -10.85 -4.62
CA GLY A 43 -0.49 -11.69 -5.61
C GLY A 43 -0.88 -11.35 -7.05
N ARG A 44 -1.30 -10.10 -7.29
CA ARG A 44 -1.78 -9.62 -8.60
C ARG A 44 -0.77 -8.65 -9.21
N GLY A 45 -0.89 -8.43 -10.52
CA GLY A 45 0.06 -7.65 -11.31
C GLY A 45 -0.51 -6.32 -11.78
N ALA A 46 0.34 -5.51 -12.41
CA ALA A 46 0.20 -4.08 -12.74
C ALA A 46 -1.02 -3.59 -13.57
N ARG A 47 -2.09 -4.39 -13.76
CA ARG A 47 -3.35 -3.99 -14.42
C ARG A 47 -4.56 -4.20 -13.51
N THR A 48 -4.40 -3.89 -12.23
CA THR A 48 -5.45 -3.98 -11.22
C THR A 48 -5.63 -2.65 -10.52
N SER A 49 -6.85 -2.15 -10.53
CA SER A 49 -7.24 -0.99 -9.74
C SER A 49 -7.79 -1.49 -8.42
N TYR A 50 -7.25 -1.00 -7.32
CA TYR A 50 -7.73 -1.37 -5.99
C TYR A 50 -8.74 -0.34 -5.50
N VAL A 51 -9.76 -0.82 -4.81
CA VAL A 51 -10.65 0.01 -4.03
C VAL A 51 -10.48 -0.38 -2.58
N LEU A 52 -9.96 0.55 -1.79
CA LEU A 52 -9.81 0.36 -0.36
C LEU A 52 -11.18 0.51 0.34
N PRO A 53 -11.50 -0.35 1.33
CA PRO A 53 -12.72 -0.25 2.11
C PRO A 53 -12.72 1.00 3.02
N SER A 54 -11.53 1.46 3.38
CA SER A 54 -11.25 2.70 4.11
C SER A 54 -9.86 3.19 3.74
N PRO A 55 -9.54 4.49 3.89
CA PRO A 55 -8.16 4.96 3.75
C PRO A 55 -7.26 4.16 4.70
N ALA A 56 -6.12 3.70 4.18
CA ALA A 56 -5.10 3.09 5.03
C ALA A 56 -4.46 4.18 5.90
N LEU A 57 -3.92 3.82 7.06
CA LEU A 57 -3.25 4.77 7.95
C LEU A 57 -1.75 4.51 8.00
N CYS A 58 -0.98 5.60 7.94
CA CYS A 58 0.46 5.50 8.10
C CYS A 58 0.81 5.10 9.54
N PRO A 59 1.52 3.99 9.77
CA PRO A 59 1.87 3.56 11.13
C PRO A 59 2.89 4.48 11.83
N ALA A 60 3.42 5.50 11.14
CA ALA A 60 4.41 6.43 11.68
C ALA A 60 3.85 7.82 12.00
N CYS A 61 2.76 8.24 11.35
CA CYS A 61 2.21 9.59 11.52
C CYS A 61 0.67 9.66 11.44
N ASP A 62 0.00 8.51 11.33
CA ASP A 62 -1.46 8.39 11.20
C ASP A 62 -2.08 9.16 10.03
N ALA A 63 -1.27 9.60 9.06
CA ALA A 63 -1.76 10.23 7.85
C ALA A 63 -2.50 9.22 6.96
N PRO A 64 -3.59 9.64 6.29
CA PRO A 64 -4.32 8.78 5.37
C PRO A 64 -3.47 8.45 4.13
N ILE A 65 -3.48 7.17 3.76
CA ILE A 65 -2.78 6.58 2.61
C ILE A 65 -3.84 6.04 1.64
N THR A 66 -3.73 6.50 0.41
CA THR A 66 -4.51 6.01 -0.74
C THR A 66 -3.63 5.11 -1.63
N GLU A 67 -4.23 4.46 -2.62
CA GLU A 67 -3.58 3.59 -3.61
C GLU A 67 -2.42 4.30 -4.33
N THR A 68 -2.60 5.59 -4.62
CA THR A 68 -1.61 6.46 -5.30
C THR A 68 -0.62 7.14 -4.36
N THR A 69 -0.74 6.92 -3.06
CA THR A 69 0.18 7.53 -2.07
C THR A 69 1.53 6.83 -2.11
N LEU A 70 2.61 7.61 -2.14
CA LEU A 70 3.96 7.08 -2.00
C LEU A 70 4.24 6.67 -0.55
N VAL A 71 4.84 5.51 -0.39
CA VAL A 71 5.17 4.90 0.89
C VAL A 71 6.61 4.37 0.88
N GLU A 72 7.23 4.39 2.06
CA GLU A 72 8.50 3.73 2.34
C GLU A 72 8.17 2.35 2.90
N VAL A 73 8.65 1.30 2.24
CA VAL A 73 8.48 -0.08 2.72
C VAL A 73 9.56 -0.45 3.72
N ARG A 74 9.25 -1.35 4.66
CA ARG A 74 10.27 -1.98 5.49
C ARG A 74 11.22 -2.80 4.59
N PRO A 75 12.55 -2.67 4.74
CA PRO A 75 13.48 -3.48 3.97
C PRO A 75 13.20 -4.96 4.26
N ARG A 76 12.97 -5.77 3.22
CA ARG A 76 12.97 -7.22 3.35
C ARG A 76 14.37 -7.60 3.80
N ARG A 77 14.53 -7.95 5.09
CA ARG A 77 15.78 -8.56 5.56
C ARG A 77 15.92 -9.90 4.84
N TYR A 78 16.68 -9.90 3.76
CA TYR A 78 17.25 -11.13 3.22
C TYR A 78 18.16 -11.66 4.33
N ARG A 79 17.80 -12.81 4.89
CA ARG A 79 18.66 -13.54 5.83
C ARG A 79 19.35 -14.65 5.07
#